data_AF-A0A969P2Y6-F1
#
_entry.id   AF-A0A969P2Y6-F1
#
_cell.length_a   1.000
_cell.length_b   1.000
_cell.length_c   1.000
_cell.angle_alpha   90.00
_cell.angle_beta   90.00
_cell.angle_gamma   90.00
#
_symmetry.space_group_name_H-M   'P 1'
#
loop_
_entity.id
_entity.type
_entity.pdbx_description
1 polymer ?
#
loop_
_entity_poly.entity_id
_entity_poly.type
_entity_poly.pdbx_seq_one_letter_code
_entity_poly.pdbx_strand_id
1 'polypeptide(L)' 'MHQRRLVAVWADIHDLQPRLQLEALRHGITTATQVVWIRDGARGFWRLFEHRFASVAVGILDFYHPTEHLWQAAQALYLI' A
#
# COMPACT_ATOMS: atom_id res chain seq x y z
N MET A 1 -5.32 7.14 -21.71
CA MET A 1 -6.43 6.80 -20.79
C MET A 1 -5.81 6.35 -19.46
N HIS A 2 -6.13 6.98 -18.34
CA HIS A 2 -5.65 6.55 -17.02
C HIS A 2 -6.62 5.50 -16.47
N GLN A 3 -6.18 4.24 -16.33
CA GLN A 3 -7.02 3.16 -15.84
C GLN A 3 -6.85 3.01 -14.33
N ARG A 4 -7.95 3.14 -13.59
CA ARG A 4 -7.99 2.96 -12.13
C ARG A 4 -8.79 1.71 -11.79
N ARG A 5 -8.34 0.97 -10.78
CA ARG A 5 -9.00 -0.23 -10.27
C ARG A 5 -8.96 -0.26 -8.76
N LEU A 6 -10.01 -0.82 -8.21
CA LEU A 6 -10.18 -1.04 -6.79
C LEU A 6 -10.41 -2.53 -6.58
N VAL A 7 -9.66 -3.11 -5.65
CA VAL A 7 -9.91 -4.44 -5.11
C VAL A 7 -10.22 -4.27 -3.64
N ALA A 8 -11.39 -4.72 -3.22
CA ALA A 8 -11.83 -4.71 -1.83
C ALA A 8 -12.44 -6.07 -1.49
N VAL A 9 -12.26 -6.49 -0.25
CA VAL A 9 -12.88 -7.69 0.31
C VAL A 9 -13.48 -7.35 1.66
N TRP A 10 -14.59 -7.97 1.99
CA TRP A 10 -15.14 -7.95 3.36
C TRP A 10 -14.67 -9.21 4.10
N ALA A 11 -13.35 -9.29 4.28
CA ALA A 11 -12.63 -10.42 4.84
C ALA A 11 -11.23 -9.96 5.29
N ASP A 12 -10.32 -10.89 5.57
CA ASP A 12 -8.97 -10.57 6.00
C ASP A 12 -7.98 -10.34 4.83
N ILE A 13 -6.72 -10.11 5.18
CA ILE A 13 -5.65 -9.86 4.22
C ILE A 13 -5.30 -11.07 3.34
N HIS A 14 -5.55 -12.29 3.82
CA HIS A 14 -5.31 -13.51 3.06
C HIS A 14 -6.32 -13.65 1.91
N ASP A 15 -7.55 -13.19 2.11
CA ASP A 15 -8.55 -13.08 1.05
C ASP A 15 -8.25 -11.94 0.06
N LEU A 16 -7.74 -10.81 0.55
CA LEU A 16 -7.40 -9.67 -0.30
C LEU A 16 -6.24 -10.00 -1.25
N GLN A 17 -5.21 -10.67 -0.74
CA GLN A 17 -3.94 -10.91 -1.43
C GLN A 17 -4.08 -11.53 -2.84
N PRO A 18 -4.74 -12.69 -3.04
CA PRO A 18 -4.85 -13.30 -4.37
C PRO A 18 -5.66 -12.44 -5.35
N ARG A 19 -6.68 -11.72 -4.87
CA ARG A 19 -7.52 -10.84 -5.68
C ARG A 19 -6.76 -9.61 -6.14
N LEU A 20 -5.96 -9.01 -5.25
CA LEU A 20 -5.09 -7.89 -5.58
C LEU A 20 -4.01 -8.31 -6.59
N GLN A 21 -3.40 -9.48 -6.41
CA GLN A 21 -2.40 -10.00 -7.33
C GLN A 21 -3.00 -10.27 -8.72
N LEU A 22 -4.18 -10.87 -8.78
CA LEU A 22 -4.88 -11.09 -10.05
C LEU A 22 -5.17 -9.78 -10.79
N GLU A 23 -5.67 -8.77 -10.08
CA GLU A 23 -5.95 -7.48 -10.72
C GLU A 23 -4.67 -6.79 -11.19
N ALA A 24 -3.59 -6.86 -10.41
CA ALA A 24 -2.29 -6.35 -10.83
C ALA A 24 -1.77 -7.03 -12.11
N LEU A 25 -1.91 -8.36 -12.22
CA LEU A 25 -1.55 -9.11 -13.42
C LEU A 25 -2.38 -8.72 -14.64
N ARG A 26 -3.71 -8.58 -14.48
CA ARG A 26 -4.61 -8.12 -15.54
C ARG A 26 -4.26 -6.71 -16.05
N HIS A 27 -3.54 -5.94 -15.22
CA HIS A 27 -3.10 -4.59 -15.50
C HIS A 27 -1.64 -4.49 -15.98
N GLY A 28 -1.00 -5.62 -16.26
CA GLY A 28 0.33 -5.63 -16.86
C GLY A 28 1.45 -5.29 -15.88
N ILE A 29 1.29 -5.60 -14.59
CA ILE A 29 2.34 -5.35 -13.58
C ILE A 29 3.70 -5.98 -13.96
N THR A 30 3.70 -7.07 -14.74
CA THR A 30 4.92 -7.77 -15.16
C THR A 30 5.60 -7.17 -16.39
N THR A 31 4.89 -6.33 -17.16
CA THR A 31 5.41 -5.67 -18.37
C THR A 31 5.55 -4.16 -18.21
N ALA A 32 5.06 -3.61 -17.09
CA ALA A 32 5.22 -2.21 -16.75
C ALA A 32 6.70 -1.85 -16.54
N THR A 33 7.12 -0.72 -17.10
CA THR A 33 8.49 -0.20 -16.93
C THR A 33 8.81 0.12 -15.47
N GLN A 34 7.80 0.55 -14.71
CA GLN A 34 7.94 0.87 -13.30
C GLN A 34 6.63 0.61 -12.57
N VAL A 35 6.74 0.00 -11.40
CA VAL A 35 5.61 -0.25 -10.49
C VAL A 35 5.99 0.30 -9.12
N VAL A 36 5.07 1.04 -8.51
CA VAL A 36 5.25 1.63 -7.19
C VAL A 36 4.14 1.14 -6.27
N TRP A 37 4.53 0.72 -5.07
CA TRP A 37 3.62 0.43 -3.97
C TRP A 37 3.64 1.60 -2.98
N ILE A 38 2.58 2.39 -2.95
CA ILE A 38 2.45 3.54 -2.02
C ILE A 38 1.55 3.12 -0.85
N ARG A 39 1.99 3.33 0.40
CA ARG A 39 1.18 2.97 1.58
C ARG A 39 1.53 3.76 2.85
N ASP A 40 0.53 3.93 3.72
CA ASP A 40 0.45 4.78 4.93
C ASP A 40 1.28 4.42 6.19
N GLY A 41 2.09 3.36 6.20
CA GLY A 41 2.82 2.93 7.41
C GLY A 41 2.17 1.82 8.28
N ALA A 42 0.91 1.41 8.03
CA ALA A 42 0.29 0.25 8.69
C ALA A 42 0.98 -1.12 8.45
N ARG A 43 1.41 -1.82 9.52
CA ARG A 43 2.27 -3.02 9.46
C ARG A 43 1.81 -4.15 8.51
N GLY A 44 0.51 -4.40 8.37
CA GLY A 44 -0.03 -5.56 7.65
C GLY A 44 0.31 -5.62 6.16
N PHE A 45 0.37 -4.47 5.49
CA PHE A 45 0.55 -4.42 4.04
C PHE A 45 2.01 -4.58 3.59
N TRP A 46 3.02 -4.38 4.46
CA TRP A 46 4.43 -4.59 4.04
C TRP A 46 4.73 -6.06 3.85
N ARG A 47 4.22 -6.92 4.74
CA ARG A 47 4.40 -8.37 4.58
C ARG A 47 3.78 -8.86 3.27
N LEU A 48 2.60 -8.36 2.90
CA LEU A 48 1.97 -8.70 1.62
C LEU A 48 2.79 -8.22 0.42
N PHE A 49 3.30 -6.98 0.47
CA PHE A 49 4.22 -6.44 -0.54
C PHE A 49 5.48 -7.30 -0.68
N GLU A 50 6.15 -7.60 0.44
CA GLU A 50 7.36 -8.44 0.47
C GLU A 50 7.12 -9.80 -0.19
N HIS A 51 6.00 -10.45 0.10
CA HIS A 51 5.70 -11.78 -0.43
C HIS A 51 5.24 -11.80 -1.89
N ARG A 52 4.61 -10.74 -2.39
CA ARG A 52 3.90 -10.78 -3.69
C ARG A 52 4.37 -9.79 -4.74
N PHE A 53 5.00 -8.69 -4.33
CA PHE A 53 5.26 -7.55 -5.20
C PHE A 53 6.69 -7.03 -5.16
N ALA A 54 7.49 -7.37 -4.14
CA ALA A 54 8.86 -6.86 -3.99
C ALA A 54 9.81 -7.22 -5.15
N SER A 55 9.51 -8.27 -5.93
CA SER A 55 10.28 -8.63 -7.12
C SER A 55 9.98 -7.76 -8.35
N VAL A 56 8.86 -7.02 -8.35
CA VAL A 56 8.38 -6.27 -9.52
C VAL A 56 8.06 -4.80 -9.21
N ALA A 57 8.07 -4.39 -7.94
CA ALA A 57 7.65 -3.06 -7.51
C ALA A 57 8.58 -2.46 -6.45
N VAL A 58 8.65 -1.12 -6.45
CA VAL A 58 9.36 -0.33 -5.43
C VAL A 58 8.37 0.12 -4.36
N GLY A 59 8.67 -0.18 -3.09
CA GLY A 59 7.87 0.29 -1.95
C GLY A 59 8.21 1.73 -1.58
N ILE A 60 7.18 2.58 -1.47
CA ILE A 60 7.27 3.97 -1.03
C ILE A 60 6.31 4.16 0.15
N LEU A 61 6.84 4.69 1.25
CA LEU A 61 6.02 5.11 2.38
C LEU A 61 5.32 6.43 2.02
N ASP A 62 4.01 6.46 2.21
CA ASP A 62 3.25 7.69 2.13
C ASP A 62 3.57 8.57 3.35
N PHE A 63 4.42 9.57 3.15
CA PHE A 63 4.84 10.51 4.20
C PHE A 63 3.74 11.50 4.57
N TYR A 64 2.70 11.67 3.75
CA TYR A 64 1.60 12.57 4.08
C TYR A 64 0.83 12.07 5.31
N HIS A 65 0.64 10.75 5.44
CA HIS A 65 -0.10 10.16 6.56
C HIS A 65 0.47 10.47 7.96
N PRO A 66 1.78 10.29 8.25
CA PRO A 66 2.34 10.69 9.53
C PRO A 66 2.29 12.21 9.76
N THR A 67 2.28 13.03 8.70
CA THR A 67 2.16 14.49 8.88
C THR A 67 0.77 14.93 9.34
N GLU A 68 -0.29 14.18 9.02
CA GLU A 68 -1.64 14.42 9.57
C GLU A 68 -1.70 14.15 11.08
N HIS A 69 -0.84 13.27 11.58
CA HIS A 69 -0.75 12.90 12.99
C HIS A 69 0.32 13.68 13.78
N LEU A 70 1.14 14.52 13.11
CA LEU A 70 2.20 15.32 13.77
C LEU A 70 1.64 16.23 14.86
N TRP A 71 0.47 16.85 14.63
CA TRP A 71 -0.18 17.69 15.63
C TRP A 71 -0.59 16.92 16.88
N GLN A 72 -1.07 15.67 16.71
CA GLN A 72 -1.46 14.81 17.83
C GLN A 72 -0.23 14.38 18.64
N ALA A 73 0.89 14.08 17.98
CA ALA A 73 2.16 13.80 18.64
C ALA A 73 2.72 15.04 19.39
N ALA A 74 2.66 16.22 18.77
CA ALA A 74 3.08 17.47 19.41
C ALA A 74 2.23 17.80 20.64
N GLN A 75 0.91 17.60 20.55
CA GLN A 75 0.00 17.79 21.68
C GLN A 75 0.32 16.83 22.84
N ALA A 76 0.58 15.56 22.53
CA ALA A 76 0.96 14.57 23.54
C ALA A 76 2.33 14.82 24.19
N LEU A 77 3.26 15.50 23.50
CA LEU A 77 4.63 15.72 24.00
C LEU A 77 4.84 17.08 24.66
N TYR A 78 4.09 18.11 24.26
CA TYR A 78 4.36 19.50 24.66
C TYR A 78 3.16 20.26 25.24
N LEU A 79 1.97 19.65 25.28
CA LEU A 79 0.74 20.30 25.78
C LEU A 79 0.08 19.51 26.92
N ILE A 80 0.83 18.68 27.64
CA ILE A 80 0.45 18.13 28.95
C ILE A 80 0.97 19.05 30.06
#